data_AF-A0A7V8VQA3-F1
#
_entry.id   AF-A0A7V8VQA3-F1
#
_cell.length_a   1.000
_cell.length_b   1.000
_cell.length_c   1.000
_cell.angle_alpha   90.00
_cell.angle_beta   90.00
_cell.angle_gamma   90.00
#
_symmetry.space_group_name_H-M   'P 1'
#
loop_
_entity.id
_entity.type
_entity.pdbx_description
1 polymer ?
#
loop_
_entity_poly.entity_id
_entity_poly.type
_entity_poly.pdbx_seq_one_letter_code
_entity_poly.pdbx_strand_id
1 'polypeptide(L)'
;MATISAYAGDDLKREVDRIAREEGRSQAQVATSALELYTSLSAAARQTFLQLRAAGRVEAVLTELGRVLLSARWELLSEQVDREIEERGSLPEGELSEAEIARIAVEMTSTSGREQRRRASG
;
A
#
# COMPACT_ATOMS: atom_id res chain seq x y z
N MET A 1 -21.35 13.77 15.29
CA MET A 1 -19.99 13.34 14.93
C MET A 1 -19.05 13.75 16.06
N ALA A 2 -18.19 12.86 16.54
CA ALA A 2 -17.18 13.22 17.54
C ALA A 2 -15.89 13.67 16.84
N THR A 3 -15.25 14.71 17.36
CA THR A 3 -14.00 15.25 16.79
C THR A 3 -12.83 14.84 17.67
N ILE A 4 -11.81 14.24 17.07
CA ILE A 4 -10.53 13.94 17.72
C ILE A 4 -9.52 14.98 17.23
N SER A 5 -8.94 15.75 18.15
CA SER A 5 -7.84 16.68 17.86
C SER A 5 -6.56 16.17 18.51
N ALA A 6 -5.47 16.12 17.74
CA ALA A 6 -4.17 15.71 18.24
C ALA A 6 -3.07 16.63 17.69
N TYR A 7 -2.03 16.85 18.50
CA TYR A 7 -0.83 17.56 18.05
C TYR A 7 0.12 16.57 17.37
N ALA A 8 0.57 16.92 16.17
CA ALA A 8 1.59 16.19 15.43
C ALA A 8 2.84 17.06 15.29
N GLY A 9 4.01 16.44 15.35
CA GLY A 9 5.27 17.12 15.01
C GLY A 9 5.35 17.44 13.52
N ASP A 10 6.21 18.38 13.16
CA ASP A 10 6.33 18.90 11.79
C ASP A 10 6.68 17.81 10.77
N ASP A 11 7.48 16.82 11.15
CA ASP A 11 7.85 15.70 10.27
C ASP A 11 6.64 14.84 9.90
N LEU A 12 5.83 14.47 10.90
CA LEU A 12 4.62 13.69 10.67
C LEU A 12 3.61 14.48 9.84
N LYS A 13 3.47 15.79 10.11
CA LYS A 13 2.61 16.67 9.31
C LYS A 13 3.05 16.71 7.86
N ARG A 14 4.35 16.93 7.58
CA ARG A 14 4.89 16.94 6.22
C ARG A 14 4.63 15.64 5.48
N GLU A 15 4.74 14.51 6.19
CA GLU A 15 4.49 13.21 5.60
C GLU A 15 3.01 12.96 5.28
N VAL A 16 2.11 13.34 6.20
CA VAL A 16 0.66 13.30 5.95
C VAL A 16 0.29 14.21 4.77
N ASP A 17 0.88 15.40 4.67
CA ASP A 17 0.64 16.34 3.57
C ASP A 17 1.13 15.80 2.22
N ARG A 18 2.25 15.07 2.23
CA ARG A 18 2.77 14.39 1.04
C ARG A 18 1.80 13.30 0.57
N ILE A 19 1.42 12.39 1.46
CA ILE A 19 0.50 11.28 1.16
C ILE A 19 -0.87 11.81 0.71
N ALA A 20 -1.42 12.81 1.41
CA ALA A 20 -2.69 13.43 1.06
C ALA A 20 -2.71 13.95 -0.39
N ARG A 21 -1.61 14.57 -0.84
CA ARG A 21 -1.48 15.06 -2.22
C ARG A 21 -1.33 13.92 -3.23
N GLU A 22 -0.51 12.90 -2.92
CA GLU A 22 -0.29 11.76 -3.80
C GLU A 22 -1.57 10.93 -4.00
N GLU A 23 -2.38 10.77 -2.95
CA GLU A 23 -3.63 10.00 -2.99
C GLU A 23 -4.86 10.83 -3.39
N GLY A 24 -4.74 12.15 -3.52
CA GLY A 24 -5.87 13.05 -3.78
C GLY A 24 -6.90 13.07 -2.64
N ARG A 25 -6.46 12.90 -1.38
CA ARG A 25 -7.30 12.81 -0.18
C ARG A 25 -7.04 13.98 0.77
N SER A 26 -7.97 14.22 1.69
CA SER A 26 -7.72 15.18 2.78
C SER A 26 -6.76 14.60 3.82
N GLN A 27 -5.98 15.46 4.49
CA GLN A 27 -5.12 15.07 5.63
C GLN A 27 -5.91 14.33 6.72
N ALA A 28 -7.15 14.76 6.98
CA ALA A 28 -8.04 14.12 7.94
C ALA A 28 -8.35 12.67 7.56
N GLN A 29 -8.64 12.39 6.28
CA GLN A 29 -8.88 11.03 5.80
C GLN A 29 -7.63 10.14 5.92
N VAL A 30 -6.46 10.67 5.59
CA VAL A 30 -5.19 9.94 5.75
C VAL A 30 -4.95 9.62 7.23
N ALA A 31 -5.11 10.61 8.12
CA ALA A 31 -4.95 10.43 9.55
C ALA A 31 -5.97 9.44 10.14
N THR A 32 -7.24 9.50 9.71
CA THR A 32 -8.29 8.56 10.12
C THR A 32 -7.96 7.14 9.67
N SER A 33 -7.53 6.92 8.42
CA SER A 33 -7.15 5.58 7.96
C SER A 33 -5.96 5.00 8.74
N ALA A 34 -4.97 5.84 9.09
CA ALA A 34 -3.86 5.40 9.94
C ALA A 34 -4.33 4.99 11.35
N LEU A 35 -5.28 5.74 11.93
CA LEU A 35 -5.90 5.40 13.22
C LEU A 35 -6.71 4.11 13.14
N GLU A 36 -7.52 3.94 12.10
CA GLU A 36 -8.30 2.72 11.86
C GLU A 36 -7.38 1.49 11.80
N LEU A 37 -6.30 1.57 11.01
CA LEU A 37 -5.29 0.52 10.95
C LEU A 37 -4.69 0.23 12.33
N TYR A 38 -4.30 1.25 13.09
CA TYR A 38 -3.73 1.04 14.42
C TYR A 38 -4.74 0.40 15.39
N THR A 39 -6.01 0.78 15.31
CA THR A 39 -7.07 0.24 16.18
C THR A 39 -7.48 -1.19 15.83
N SER A 40 -7.32 -1.62 14.58
CA SER A 40 -7.62 -3.00 14.15
C SER A 40 -6.56 -4.01 14.61
N LEU A 41 -5.35 -3.55 14.96
CA LEU A 41 -4.30 -4.41 15.52
C LEU A 41 -4.74 -5.03 16.85
N SER A 42 -4.30 -6.26 17.13
CA SER A 42 -4.46 -6.85 18.46
C SER A 42 -3.65 -6.09 19.52
N ALA A 43 -3.99 -6.27 20.80
CA ALA A 43 -3.24 -5.64 21.89
C ALA A 43 -1.75 -6.04 21.87
N ALA A 44 -1.45 -7.31 21.60
CA ALA A 44 -0.08 -7.79 21.44
C ALA A 44 0.63 -7.11 20.27
N ALA A 45 -0.02 -7.01 19.11
CA ALA A 45 0.55 -6.36 17.93
C ALA A 45 0.83 -4.86 18.16
N ARG A 46 -0.07 -4.14 18.85
CA ARG A 46 0.18 -2.74 19.24
C ARG A 46 1.40 -2.59 20.15
N GLN A 47 1.56 -3.48 21.13
CA GLN A 47 2.73 -3.47 22.01
C GLN A 47 4.02 -3.75 21.25
N THR A 48 4.01 -4.76 20.36
CA THR A 48 5.14 -5.06 19.49
C THR A 48 5.49 -3.88 18.57
N PHE A 49 4.50 -3.20 17.99
CA PHE A 49 4.72 -2.01 17.19
C PHE A 49 5.47 -0.91 17.97
N LEU A 50 5.06 -0.65 19.22
CA LEU A 50 5.73 0.34 20.08
C LEU A 50 7.19 -0.06 20.39
N GLN A 51 7.44 -1.34 20.67
CA GLN A 51 8.79 -1.86 20.89
C GLN A 51 9.68 -1.74 19.65
N LEU A 52 9.15 -2.11 18.47
CA LEU A 52 9.85 -1.96 17.19
C LEU A 52 10.14 -0.50 16.88
N ARG A 53 9.21 0.41 17.24
CA ARG A 53 9.40 1.86 17.03
C ARG A 53 10.55 2.38 17.88
N ALA A 54 10.58 2.01 19.16
CA ALA A 54 11.68 2.36 20.05
C ALA A 54 13.03 1.80 19.58
N ALA A 55 13.03 0.62 18.95
CA ALA A 55 14.22 0.00 18.38
C ALA A 55 14.60 0.51 16.97
N GLY A 56 13.82 1.43 16.37
CA GLY A 56 14.06 1.93 15.01
C GLY A 56 13.88 0.87 13.91
N ARG A 57 13.05 -0.16 14.13
CA ARG A 57 12.86 -1.31 13.23
C ARG A 57 11.52 -1.31 12.48
N VAL A 58 10.65 -0.34 12.74
CA VAL A 58 9.29 -0.28 12.16
C VAL A 58 9.32 -0.23 10.64
N GLU A 59 10.19 0.57 10.04
CA GLU A 59 10.23 0.75 8.58
C GLU A 59 10.53 -0.55 7.82
N ALA A 60 11.47 -1.35 8.32
CA ALA A 60 11.80 -2.66 7.74
C ALA A 60 10.59 -3.62 7.82
N VAL A 61 9.89 -3.64 8.96
CA VAL A 61 8.71 -4.50 9.14
C VAL A 61 7.53 -4.03 8.28
N LEU A 62 7.30 -2.71 8.17
CA LEU A 62 6.27 -2.16 7.29
C LEU A 62 6.56 -2.43 5.81
N THR A 63 7.84 -2.46 5.41
CA THR A 63 8.22 -2.84 4.05
C THR A 63 7.83 -4.29 3.74
N GLU A 64 8.09 -5.23 4.65
CA GLU A 64 7.67 -6.62 4.47
C GLU A 64 6.14 -6.76 4.49
N LEU A 65 5.46 -6.07 5.40
CA LEU A 65 3.99 -6.02 5.43
C LEU A 65 3.42 -5.48 4.11
N GLY A 66 4.05 -4.46 3.53
CA GLY A 66 3.67 -3.92 2.23
C GLY A 66 3.71 -4.97 1.11
N ARG A 67 4.73 -5.84 1.11
CA ARG A 67 4.78 -6.97 0.15
C ARG A 67 3.64 -7.95 0.36
N VAL A 68 3.36 -8.32 1.61
CA VAL A 68 2.24 -9.23 1.94
C VAL A 68 0.91 -8.64 1.50
N LEU A 69 0.66 -7.36 1.75
CA LEU A 69 -0.57 -6.68 1.33
C LEU A 69 -0.71 -6.61 -0.20
N LEU A 70 0.39 -6.36 -0.92
CA LEU A 70 0.39 -6.38 -2.39
C LEU A 70 0.09 -7.77 -2.94
N SER A 71 0.69 -8.82 -2.39
CA SER A 71 0.39 -10.20 -2.79
C SER A 71 -1.06 -10.57 -2.53
N ALA A 72 -1.59 -10.27 -1.34
CA ALA A 72 -3.00 -10.53 -1.01
C ALA A 72 -3.96 -9.76 -1.94
N ARG A 73 -3.62 -8.53 -2.33
CA ARG A 73 -4.40 -7.78 -3.32
C ARG A 73 -4.41 -8.50 -4.67
N TRP A 74 -3.28 -9.04 -5.11
CA TRP A 74 -3.21 -9.78 -6.38
C TRP A 74 -4.05 -11.05 -6.34
N GLU A 75 -4.00 -11.80 -5.23
CA GLU A 75 -4.84 -12.98 -5.03
C GLU A 75 -6.34 -12.63 -5.13
N LEU A 76 -6.76 -11.57 -4.42
CA LEU A 76 -8.15 -11.09 -4.49
C LEU A 76 -8.59 -10.67 -5.89
N LEU A 77 -7.72 -9.99 -6.64
CA LEU A 77 -8.02 -9.57 -8.01
C LEU A 77 -8.12 -10.78 -8.95
N SER A 78 -7.21 -11.75 -8.82
CA SER A 78 -7.26 -12.99 -9.61
C SER A 78 -8.54 -13.77 -9.33
N GLU A 79 -8.91 -13.94 -8.05
CA GLU A 79 -10.17 -14.61 -7.68
C GLU A 79 -11.42 -13.89 -8.23
N GLN A 80 -11.39 -12.54 -8.29
CA GLN A 80 -12.47 -11.77 -8.89
C GLN A 80 -12.57 -12.01 -10.40
N VAL A 81 -11.44 -12.01 -11.10
CA VAL A 81 -11.40 -12.29 -12.54
C VAL A 81 -11.85 -13.72 -12.83
N ASP A 82 -11.35 -14.70 -12.09
CA ASP A 82 -11.74 -16.11 -12.25
C ASP A 82 -13.25 -16.29 -12.05
N ARG A 83 -13.82 -15.65 -11.03
CA ARG A 83 -15.28 -15.67 -10.79
C ARG A 83 -16.05 -15.01 -11.93
N GLU A 84 -15.59 -13.89 -12.46
CA GLU A 84 -16.23 -13.24 -13.62
C GLU A 84 -16.15 -14.11 -14.88
N ILE A 85 -15.05 -14.83 -15.10
CA ILE A 85 -14.92 -15.80 -16.19
C ILE A 85 -15.89 -16.97 -16.01
N GLU A 86 -15.99 -17.52 -14.80
CA GLU A 86 -16.95 -18.60 -14.49
C GLU A 86 -18.40 -18.15 -14.72
N GLU A 87 -18.74 -16.90 -14.36
CA GLU A 87 -20.08 -16.34 -14.51
C GLU A 87 -20.43 -15.93 -15.95
N ARG A 88 -19.45 -15.42 -16.73
CA ARG A 88 -19.67 -14.86 -18.08
C ARG A 88 -19.16 -15.74 -19.22
N GLY A 89 -18.40 -16.79 -18.92
CA GLY A 89 -17.75 -17.66 -19.89
C GLY A 89 -16.62 -17.00 -20.69
N SER A 90 -16.17 -15.80 -20.30
CA SER A 90 -15.14 -15.01 -20.99
C SER A 90 -14.48 -14.01 -20.04
N LEU A 91 -13.28 -13.53 -20.38
CA LEU A 91 -12.59 -12.47 -19.63
C LEU A 91 -13.46 -11.19 -19.59
N PRO A 92 -13.40 -10.40 -18.51
CA PRO A 92 -14.10 -9.13 -18.44
C PRO A 92 -13.74 -8.23 -19.64
N GLU A 93 -14.74 -7.69 -20.33
CA GLU A 93 -14.54 -6.76 -21.43
C GLU A 93 -13.84 -5.49 -20.93
N GLY A 94 -12.54 -5.49 -21.13
CA GLY A 94 -11.64 -4.36 -21.05
C GLY A 94 -10.47 -4.73 -21.94
N GLU A 95 -10.63 -4.53 -23.24
CA GLU A 95 -9.56 -4.75 -24.22
C GLU A 95 -8.42 -3.78 -23.93
N LEU A 96 -7.54 -4.14 -22.99
CA LEU A 96 -6.19 -3.62 -23.02
C LEU A 96 -5.61 -4.12 -24.35
N SER A 97 -5.40 -3.18 -25.26
CA SER A 97 -4.73 -3.47 -26.52
C SER A 97 -3.39 -4.17 -26.25
N GLU A 98 -2.88 -4.95 -27.21
CA GLU A 98 -1.54 -5.54 -27.08
C GLU A 98 -0.46 -4.50 -26.73
N ALA A 99 -0.66 -3.24 -27.17
CA ALA A 99 0.20 -2.11 -26.82
C ALA A 99 0.12 -1.73 -25.33
N GLU A 100 -1.05 -1.84 -24.71
CA GLU A 100 -1.25 -1.62 -23.28
C GLU A 100 -0.64 -2.72 -22.43
N ILE A 101 -0.81 -3.98 -22.83
CA ILE A 101 -0.19 -5.14 -22.17
C ILE A 101 1.34 -5.01 -22.23
N ALA A 102 1.89 -4.66 -23.41
CA ALA A 102 3.33 -4.46 -23.58
C ALA A 102 3.87 -3.32 -22.71
N ARG A 103 3.13 -2.22 -22.58
CA ARG A 103 3.50 -1.09 -21.71
C ARG A 103 3.53 -1.47 -20.24
N ILE A 104 2.49 -2.17 -19.74
CA ILE A 104 2.41 -2.63 -18.35
C ILE A 104 3.56 -3.59 -18.04
N ALA A 105 3.85 -4.53 -18.95
CA ALA A 105 4.98 -5.46 -18.80
C ALA A 105 6.33 -4.71 -18.73
N VAL A 106 6.54 -3.69 -19.56
CA VAL A 106 7.75 -2.86 -19.52
C VAL A 106 7.84 -2.04 -18.23
N GLU A 107 6.72 -1.49 -17.73
CA GLU A 107 6.68 -0.75 -16.46
C GLU A 107 7.01 -1.65 -15.27
N MET A 108 6.44 -2.86 -15.21
CA MET A 108 6.78 -3.84 -14.17
C MET A 108 8.26 -4.25 -14.20
N THR A 109 8.82 -4.44 -15.39
CA THR A 109 10.21 -4.88 -15.56
C THR A 109 11.21 -3.73 -15.28
N SER A 110 10.87 -2.50 -15.65
CA SER A 110 11.71 -1.32 -15.41
C SER A 110 11.70 -0.85 -13.94
N THR A 111 10.60 -1.08 -13.21
CA THR A 111 10.52 -0.80 -11.78
C THR A 111 11.40 -1.79 -10.98
N SER A 112 11.35 -3.08 -11.33
CA SER A 112 12.22 -4.12 -10.76
C SER A 112 13.71 -3.91 -11.12
N GLY A 113 14.00 -3.46 -12.35
CA GLY A 113 15.36 -3.15 -12.80
C GLY A 113 15.97 -1.88 -12.19
N ARG A 114 15.17 -0.86 -11.86
CA ARG A 114 15.64 0.35 -11.15
C ARG A 114 15.97 0.08 -9.69
N GLU A 115 15.22 -0.80 -9.03
CA GLU A 115 15.53 -1.23 -7.66
C GLU A 115 16.81 -2.07 -7.59
N GLN A 116 17.04 -2.98 -8.55
CA GLN A 116 18.28 -3.75 -8.62
C GLN A 116 19.52 -2.88 -8.88
N ARG A 117 19.44 -1.88 -9.75
CA ARG A 117 20.57 -0.97 -10.03
C ARG A 117 20.91 -0.05 -8.86
N ARG A 118 19.91 0.38 -8.09
CA ARG A 118 20.13 1.16 -6.84
C ARG A 118 20.82 0.33 -5.75
N ARG A 119 20.55 -0.97 -5.65
CA ARG A 119 21.23 -1.88 -4.69
C ARG A 119 22.65 -2.27 -5.11
N ALA A 120 22.98 -2.19 -6.39
CA ALA A 120 24.31 -2.53 -6.91
C ALA A 120 25.29 -1.32 -6.93
N SER A 121 24.81 -0.11 -6.64
CA SER A 121 25.60 1.13 -6.74
C SER A 121 25.83 1.83 -5.39
N GLY A 122 25.51 1.18 -4.28
CA GLY A 122 25.79 1.63 -2.91
C GLY A 122 26.53 0.52 -2.16
#